data_AF-A0A814PQD2-F1
#
_entry.id   AF-A0A814PQD2-F1
#
_cell.length_a   1.000
_cell.length_b   1.000
_cell.length_c   1.000
_cell.angle_alpha   90.00
_cell.angle_beta   90.00
_cell.angle_gamma   90.00
#
_symmetry.space_group_name_H-M   'P 1'
#
loop_
_entity.id
_entity.type
_entity.pdbx_description
1 polymer ?
#
loop_
_entity_poly.entity_id
_entity_poly.type
_entity_poly.pdbx_seq_one_letter_code
_entity_poly.pdbx_strand_id
1 'polypeptide(L)'
;TIKITEVTSPTAVLINTFGGEYKAVSNMAKRYKQWEETYNATFHYVSASPDQLYPFLREFFDREQFPSGSAHLRHFTWFDTNFIKFFMSQSYIRQKTEVLKMFMDQTRSRYFVLLGDIFQKDPEIYAQTYQQYPERIVKIFIRKYSNDDKGQKRLEQVFAQIPREKWQTFENGNDLPERFKIEK
;
A
#
# COMPACT_ATOMS: atom_id res chain seq x y z
N THR A 1 -4.31 3.85 -0.83
CA THR A 1 -4.44 2.98 0.37
C THR A 1 -4.80 3.74 1.64
N ILE A 2 -3.95 4.61 2.18
CA ILE A 2 -4.20 5.31 3.48
C ILE A 2 -4.72 6.75 3.32
N LYS A 3 -4.55 7.31 2.12
CA LYS A 3 -4.98 8.65 1.74
C LYS A 3 -6.05 8.54 0.65
N ILE A 4 -7.10 9.35 0.75
CA ILE A 4 -8.12 9.47 -0.30
C ILE A 4 -7.52 10.33 -1.41
N THR A 5 -7.28 9.72 -2.57
CA THR A 5 -6.90 10.43 -3.80
C THR A 5 -8.12 10.47 -4.71
N GLU A 6 -8.71 11.65 -4.91
CA GLU A 6 -9.69 11.85 -5.98
C GLU A 6 -8.92 11.88 -7.30
N VAL A 7 -9.02 10.81 -8.10
CA VAL A 7 -8.18 10.61 -9.28
C VAL A 7 -8.99 10.90 -10.55
N THR A 8 -8.70 12.02 -11.20
CA THR A 8 -9.08 12.28 -12.60
C THR A 8 -7.89 12.67 -13.50
N SER A 9 -6.71 12.99 -12.94
CA SER A 9 -5.49 13.34 -13.71
C SER A 9 -4.19 13.16 -12.90
N PRO A 10 -3.05 12.78 -13.51
CA PRO A 10 -1.74 12.71 -12.85
C PRO A 10 -1.28 14.03 -12.21
N THR A 11 -1.59 15.16 -12.83
CA THR A 11 -1.27 16.50 -12.29
C THR A 11 -2.18 16.85 -11.11
N ALA A 12 -3.46 16.44 -11.19
CA ALA A 12 -4.38 16.54 -10.06
C ALA A 12 -3.96 15.62 -8.92
N VAL A 13 -3.42 14.43 -9.17
CA VAL A 13 -2.81 13.60 -8.12
C VAL A 13 -1.62 14.32 -7.49
N LEU A 14 -0.79 15.04 -8.23
CA LEU A 14 0.32 15.81 -7.65
C LEU A 14 -0.20 16.94 -6.73
N ILE A 15 -1.07 17.79 -7.26
CA ILE A 15 -1.62 18.96 -6.55
C ILE A 15 -2.51 18.49 -5.38
N ASN A 16 -3.32 17.46 -5.59
CA ASN A 16 -4.17 16.82 -4.58
C ASN A 16 -3.41 15.80 -3.72
N THR A 17 -2.11 15.60 -3.90
CA THR A 17 -1.29 14.86 -2.92
C THR A 17 -0.42 15.81 -2.11
N PHE A 18 -0.08 17.02 -2.62
CA PHE A 18 0.84 17.93 -1.93
C PHE A 18 0.41 19.42 -1.73
N GLY A 19 -0.77 19.88 -2.19
CA GLY A 19 -1.31 21.25 -2.02
C GLY A 19 -2.67 21.48 -1.32
N GLY A 20 -3.24 20.60 -0.48
CA GLY A 20 -4.54 20.86 0.20
C GLY A 20 -4.93 19.95 1.38
N GLU A 21 -6.05 20.24 2.06
CA GLU A 21 -6.59 19.50 3.24
C GLU A 21 -6.83 18.00 2.97
N TYR A 22 -5.82 17.17 3.22
CA TYR A 22 -5.94 15.73 3.03
C TYR A 22 -6.74 15.05 4.12
N LYS A 23 -7.65 14.17 3.72
CA LYS A 23 -8.36 13.26 4.62
C LYS A 23 -7.72 11.89 4.57
N ALA A 24 -7.29 11.41 5.73
CA ALA A 24 -6.99 10.00 5.90
C ALA A 24 -8.23 9.16 5.59
N VAL A 25 -8.01 7.96 5.06
CA VAL A 25 -9.07 6.96 5.02
C VAL A 25 -9.48 6.66 6.46
N SER A 26 -10.77 6.75 6.74
CA SER A 26 -11.31 6.68 8.08
C SER A 26 -10.88 5.40 8.81
N ASN A 27 -10.58 5.55 10.11
CA ASN A 27 -10.20 4.45 11.02
C ASN A 27 -8.94 3.64 10.66
N MET A 28 -8.18 4.03 9.63
CA MET A 28 -6.95 3.30 9.27
C MET A 28 -5.87 3.40 10.34
N ALA A 29 -5.60 4.61 10.84
CA ALA A 29 -4.60 4.82 11.89
C ALA A 29 -4.95 4.04 13.17
N LYS A 30 -6.23 4.08 13.58
CA LYS A 30 -6.75 3.28 14.71
C LYS A 30 -6.49 1.79 14.49
N ARG A 31 -6.81 1.25 13.31
CA ARG A 31 -6.58 -0.16 12.99
C ARG A 31 -5.09 -0.52 13.07
N TYR A 32 -4.23 0.33 12.53
CA TYR A 32 -2.80 0.06 12.48
C TYR A 32 -2.20 0.07 13.89
N LYS A 33 -2.59 1.01 14.75
CA LYS A 33 -2.21 1.00 16.18
C LYS A 33 -2.67 -0.27 16.89
N GLN A 34 -3.89 -0.73 16.65
CA GLN A 34 -4.36 -2.00 17.22
C GLN A 34 -3.52 -3.19 16.78
N TRP A 35 -3.09 -3.22 15.51
CA TRP A 35 -2.19 -4.28 15.02
C TRP A 35 -0.77 -4.13 15.55
N GLU A 36 -0.28 -2.92 15.75
CA GLU A 36 0.98 -2.64 16.47
C GLU A 36 0.94 -3.26 17.86
N GLU A 37 -0.11 -2.97 18.64
CA GLU A 37 -0.29 -3.48 20.00
C GLU A 37 -0.51 -5.01 20.05
N THR A 38 -1.32 -5.55 19.13
CA THR A 38 -1.72 -6.96 19.17
C THR A 38 -0.64 -7.90 18.65
N TYR A 39 0.09 -7.49 17.61
CA TYR A 39 1.04 -8.33 16.89
C TYR A 39 2.49 -7.88 17.04
N ASN A 40 2.75 -6.79 17.76
CA ASN A 40 4.04 -6.08 17.72
C ASN A 40 4.43 -5.75 16.27
N ALA A 41 3.45 -5.33 15.46
CA ALA A 41 3.61 -5.14 14.03
C ALA A 41 4.52 -3.94 13.74
N THR A 42 5.47 -4.11 12.82
CA THR A 42 6.27 -3.01 12.28
C THR A 42 5.69 -2.53 10.95
N PHE A 43 5.58 -1.22 10.77
CA PHE A 43 5.01 -0.63 9.55
C PHE A 43 6.08 -0.19 8.55
N HIS A 44 5.83 -0.50 7.28
CA HIS A 44 6.65 -0.12 6.14
C HIS A 44 5.76 0.53 5.07
N TYR A 45 5.87 1.84 4.91
CA TYR A 45 5.06 2.62 3.98
C TYR A 45 5.76 2.69 2.62
N VAL A 46 5.18 2.07 1.59
CA VAL A 46 5.78 2.06 0.24
C VAL A 46 4.94 2.94 -0.69
N SER A 47 5.54 3.99 -1.24
CA SER A 47 4.85 4.98 -2.07
C SER A 47 5.51 5.15 -3.43
N ALA A 48 4.67 5.41 -4.44
CA ALA A 48 5.11 5.80 -5.78
C ALA A 48 5.47 7.30 -5.88
N SER A 49 5.38 8.05 -4.78
CA SER A 49 5.75 9.45 -4.70
C SER A 49 7.28 9.65 -4.71
N PRO A 50 7.78 10.77 -5.26
CA PRO A 50 9.16 11.22 -5.11
C PRO A 50 9.60 11.35 -3.66
N ASP A 51 10.86 11.04 -3.38
CA ASP A 51 11.47 11.11 -2.05
C ASP A 51 11.55 12.53 -1.47
N GLN A 52 11.60 13.58 -2.29
CA GLN A 52 11.53 14.98 -1.84
C GLN A 52 10.22 15.30 -1.11
N LEU A 53 9.19 14.49 -1.29
CA LEU A 53 7.87 14.69 -0.69
C LEU A 53 7.74 14.02 0.67
N TYR A 54 8.82 13.43 1.16
CA TYR A 54 8.84 12.78 2.47
C TYR A 54 8.47 13.70 3.65
N PRO A 55 8.89 14.98 3.73
CA PRO A 55 8.49 15.86 4.84
C PRO A 55 6.96 16.03 4.95
N PHE A 56 6.28 16.23 3.82
CA PHE A 56 4.82 16.32 3.78
C PHE A 56 4.14 15.01 4.17
N LEU A 57 4.71 13.88 3.76
CA LEU A 57 4.20 12.56 4.12
C LEU A 57 4.36 12.30 5.63
N ARG A 58 5.50 12.70 6.21
CA ARG A 58 5.76 12.59 7.64
C ARG A 58 4.78 13.44 8.44
N GLU A 59 4.58 14.70 8.07
CA GLU A 59 3.60 15.58 8.72
C GLU A 59 2.18 14.98 8.67
N PHE A 60 1.80 14.40 7.54
CA PHE A 60 0.53 13.67 7.42
C PHE A 60 0.45 12.47 8.37
N PHE A 61 1.51 11.66 8.50
CA PHE A 61 1.52 10.54 9.45
C PHE A 61 1.36 11.01 10.89
N ASP A 62 2.07 12.07 11.28
CA ASP A 62 2.03 12.61 12.63
C ASP A 62 0.64 13.18 12.95
N ARG A 63 0.08 13.98 12.02
CA ARG A 63 -1.22 14.62 12.18
C ARG A 63 -2.36 13.61 12.28
N GLU A 64 -2.37 12.60 11.41
CA GLU A 64 -3.39 11.55 11.37
C GLU A 64 -3.10 10.41 12.35
N GLN A 65 -1.98 10.51 13.08
CA GLN A 65 -1.52 9.58 14.08
C GLN A 65 -1.30 8.14 13.57
N PHE A 66 -0.72 7.99 12.38
CA PHE A 66 -0.29 6.66 11.93
C PHE A 66 0.89 6.14 12.77
N PRO A 67 1.02 4.81 12.96
CA PRO A 67 2.20 4.26 13.62
C PRO A 67 3.51 4.66 12.94
N SER A 68 4.56 4.75 13.75
CA SER A 68 5.91 5.00 13.22
C SER A 68 6.37 3.82 12.35
N GLY A 69 7.09 4.12 11.27
CA GLY A 69 7.54 3.10 10.34
C GLY A 69 8.56 3.62 9.35
N SER A 70 9.15 2.72 8.57
CA SER A 70 10.00 3.14 7.45
C SER A 70 9.14 3.65 6.30
N ALA A 71 9.69 4.55 5.49
CA ALA A 71 9.05 5.03 4.29
C ALA A 71 9.96 4.79 3.08
N HIS A 72 9.44 4.11 2.07
CA HIS A 72 10.13 3.75 0.84
C HIS A 72 9.47 4.49 -0.32
N LEU A 73 10.03 5.66 -0.63
CA LEU A 73 9.59 6.52 -1.73
C LEU A 73 10.44 6.23 -2.98
N ARG A 74 10.02 6.74 -4.13
CA ARG A 74 10.80 6.63 -5.36
C ARG A 74 11.83 7.74 -5.40
N HIS A 75 13.07 7.38 -5.69
CA HIS A 75 14.12 8.36 -5.91
C HIS A 75 13.82 9.17 -7.18
N PHE A 76 13.83 10.50 -7.05
CA PHE A 76 13.66 11.43 -8.17
C PHE A 76 14.92 12.28 -8.31
N THR A 77 15.49 12.34 -9.52
CA THR A 77 16.76 13.02 -9.78
C THR A 77 16.57 14.23 -10.69
N TRP A 78 17.58 15.10 -10.76
CA TRP A 78 17.61 16.24 -11.69
C TRP A 78 17.59 15.83 -13.18
N PHE A 79 17.92 14.56 -13.50
CA PHE A 79 17.79 13.99 -14.84
C PHE A 79 16.35 13.60 -15.19
N ASP A 80 15.48 13.48 -14.18
CA ASP A 80 14.05 13.33 -14.36
C ASP A 80 13.45 14.71 -14.68
N THR A 81 13.78 15.24 -15.87
CA THR A 81 13.45 16.61 -16.30
C THR A 81 11.95 16.92 -16.38
N ASN A 82 11.08 15.92 -16.16
CA ASN A 82 9.64 16.08 -16.17
C ASN A 82 8.97 15.25 -15.07
N PHE A 83 8.57 15.93 -13.99
CA PHE A 83 7.76 15.36 -12.90
C PHE A 83 6.54 14.61 -13.42
N ILE A 84 5.79 15.14 -14.40
CA ILE A 84 4.58 14.49 -14.93
C ILE A 84 4.93 13.14 -15.57
N LYS A 85 6.03 13.07 -16.33
CA LYS A 85 6.51 11.81 -16.93
C LYS A 85 6.91 10.79 -15.85
N PHE A 86 7.56 11.24 -14.78
CA PHE A 86 7.91 10.38 -13.64
C PHE A 86 6.67 9.76 -12.96
N PHE A 87 5.61 10.56 -12.78
CA PHE A 87 4.34 10.10 -12.21
C PHE A 87 3.56 9.18 -13.15
N MET A 88 3.63 9.40 -14.46
CA MET A 88 2.99 8.51 -15.45
C MET A 88 3.78 7.24 -15.72
N SER A 89 5.07 7.19 -15.38
CA SER A 89 5.90 6.00 -15.61
C SER A 89 5.45 4.83 -14.72
N GLN A 90 5.46 3.62 -15.28
CA GLN A 90 5.19 2.39 -14.53
C GLN A 90 6.42 1.90 -13.74
N SER A 91 7.49 2.70 -13.64
CA SER A 91 8.71 2.33 -12.91
C SER A 91 8.47 2.15 -11.40
N TYR A 92 7.38 2.71 -10.86
CA TYR A 92 6.96 2.46 -9.48
C TYR A 92 6.65 0.99 -9.21
N ILE A 93 6.24 0.22 -10.24
CA ILE A 93 5.99 -1.21 -10.10
C ILE A 93 7.30 -1.90 -9.71
N ARG A 94 8.36 -1.62 -10.49
CA ARG A 94 9.70 -2.17 -10.24
C ARG A 94 10.19 -1.80 -8.84
N GLN A 95 10.06 -0.53 -8.45
CA GLN A 95 10.45 -0.08 -7.11
C GLN A 95 9.71 -0.82 -6.00
N LYS A 96 8.38 -0.97 -6.09
CA LYS A 96 7.60 -1.71 -5.09
C LYS A 96 8.01 -3.18 -5.01
N THR A 97 8.22 -3.82 -6.16
CA THR A 97 8.68 -5.21 -6.21
C THR A 97 10.08 -5.37 -5.61
N GLU A 98 11.00 -4.44 -5.89
CA GLU A 98 12.36 -4.46 -5.32
C GLU A 98 12.34 -4.25 -3.80
N VAL A 99 11.50 -3.34 -3.29
CA VAL A 99 11.32 -3.14 -1.84
C VAL A 99 10.78 -4.39 -1.17
N LEU A 100 9.74 -5.03 -1.73
CA LEU A 100 9.20 -6.28 -1.20
C LEU A 100 10.25 -7.40 -1.23
N LYS A 101 10.98 -7.55 -2.35
CA LYS A 101 12.05 -8.53 -2.47
C LYS A 101 13.13 -8.31 -1.42
N MET A 102 13.57 -7.07 -1.22
CA MET A 102 14.54 -6.71 -0.18
C MET A 102 14.05 -7.16 1.20
N PHE A 103 12.79 -6.90 1.55
CA PHE A 103 12.23 -7.35 2.82
C PHE A 103 12.20 -8.87 2.93
N MET A 104 11.79 -9.59 1.88
CA MET A 104 11.82 -11.06 1.87
C MET A 104 13.25 -11.57 2.08
N ASP A 105 14.23 -11.02 1.37
CA ASP A 105 15.62 -11.48 1.44
C ASP A 105 16.27 -11.20 2.82
N GLN A 106 15.97 -10.04 3.42
CA GLN A 106 16.64 -9.57 4.63
C GLN A 106 16.00 -10.02 5.94
N THR A 107 14.74 -10.46 5.93
CA THR A 107 13.99 -10.72 7.17
C THR A 107 13.51 -12.16 7.32
N ARG A 108 14.42 -13.14 7.25
CA ARG A 108 14.08 -14.58 7.09
C ARG A 108 12.96 -15.17 7.97
N SER A 109 12.71 -14.65 9.17
CA SER A 109 11.67 -15.14 10.11
C SER A 109 10.42 -14.26 10.21
N ARG A 110 10.28 -13.23 9.37
CA ARG A 110 9.11 -12.33 9.41
C ARG A 110 8.01 -12.78 8.48
N TYR A 111 6.79 -12.67 8.97
CA TYR A 111 5.56 -12.80 8.20
C TYR A 111 5.07 -11.42 7.76
N PHE A 112 4.39 -11.34 6.63
CA PHE A 112 3.94 -10.10 6.02
C PHE A 112 2.44 -10.06 5.82
N VAL A 113 1.91 -8.86 6.04
CA VAL A 113 0.57 -8.46 5.64
C VAL A 113 0.74 -7.35 4.61
N LEU A 114 0.13 -7.53 3.44
CA LEU A 114 0.28 -6.59 2.32
C LEU A 114 -0.99 -5.75 2.19
N LEU A 115 -0.86 -4.42 2.23
CA LEU A 115 -1.99 -3.48 2.11
C LEU A 115 -1.80 -2.56 0.91
N GLY A 116 -2.69 -2.66 -0.07
CA GLY A 116 -2.57 -1.99 -1.36
C GLY A 116 -3.85 -1.33 -1.82
N ASP A 117 -3.80 -0.71 -2.99
CA ASP A 117 -4.92 -0.03 -3.62
C ASP A 117 -5.27 -0.67 -4.97
N ILE A 118 -6.57 -0.82 -5.25
CA ILE A 118 -7.05 -1.40 -6.50
C ILE A 118 -6.67 -0.56 -7.73
N PHE A 119 -6.54 0.76 -7.58
CA PHE A 119 -6.21 1.64 -8.71
C PHE A 119 -4.74 1.56 -9.14
N GLN A 120 -3.89 0.90 -8.35
CA GLN A 120 -2.50 0.67 -8.68
C GLN A 120 -2.27 -0.79 -9.10
N LYS A 121 -1.01 -1.14 -9.34
CA LYS A 121 -0.56 -2.50 -9.64
C LYS A 121 -0.27 -3.34 -8.39
N ASP A 122 -0.75 -2.89 -7.23
CA ASP A 122 -0.59 -3.61 -5.96
C ASP A 122 -1.17 -5.02 -6.02
N PRO A 123 -2.38 -5.28 -6.59
CA PRO A 123 -2.90 -6.65 -6.70
C PRO A 123 -1.94 -7.59 -7.43
N GLU A 124 -1.43 -7.18 -8.59
CA GLU A 124 -0.52 -8.01 -9.39
C GLU A 124 0.83 -8.21 -8.69
N ILE A 125 1.39 -7.16 -8.09
CA ILE A 125 2.65 -7.26 -7.33
C ILE A 125 2.48 -8.23 -6.15
N TYR A 126 1.39 -8.12 -5.41
CA TYR A 126 1.14 -8.95 -4.24
C TYR A 126 0.80 -10.39 -4.62
N ALA A 127 0.11 -10.61 -5.75
CA ALA A 127 -0.14 -11.94 -6.26
C ALA A 127 1.16 -12.66 -6.63
N GLN A 128 2.04 -11.98 -7.35
CA GLN A 128 3.36 -12.50 -7.70
C GLN A 128 4.21 -12.77 -6.45
N THR A 129 4.18 -11.84 -5.49
CA THR A 129 4.90 -11.99 -4.22
C THR A 129 4.39 -13.20 -3.42
N TYR A 130 3.07 -13.40 -3.37
CA TYR A 130 2.46 -14.56 -2.71
C TYR A 130 2.86 -15.87 -3.40
N GLN A 131 2.85 -15.93 -4.73
CA GLN A 131 3.28 -17.13 -5.46
C GLN A 131 4.74 -17.50 -5.19
N GLN A 132 5.60 -16.50 -4.97
CA GLN A 132 7.01 -16.73 -4.65
C GLN A 132 7.24 -17.08 -3.17
N TYR A 133 6.45 -16.52 -2.25
CA TYR A 133 6.64 -16.65 -0.80
C TYR A 133 5.32 -16.95 -0.06
N PRO A 134 4.58 -18.02 -0.41
CA PRO A 134 3.21 -18.23 0.09
C PRO A 134 3.15 -18.39 1.61
N GLU A 135 4.16 -19.06 2.19
CA GLU A 135 4.28 -19.28 3.64
C GLU A 135 4.56 -18.00 4.44
N ARG A 136 5.00 -16.93 3.76
CA ARG A 136 5.38 -15.67 4.42
C ARG A 136 4.30 -14.61 4.32
N ILE A 137 3.34 -14.75 3.41
CA ILE A 137 2.24 -13.81 3.26
C ILE A 137 1.03 -14.32 4.03
N VAL A 138 0.75 -13.68 5.16
CA VAL A 138 -0.38 -14.04 6.03
C VAL A 138 -1.69 -13.62 5.38
N LYS A 139 -1.75 -12.38 4.89
CA LYS A 139 -2.96 -11.79 4.35
C LYS A 139 -2.64 -10.65 3.38
N ILE A 140 -3.46 -10.53 2.35
CA ILE A 140 -3.44 -9.43 1.38
C ILE A 140 -4.74 -8.63 1.53
N PHE A 141 -4.63 -7.33 1.79
CA PHE A 141 -5.77 -6.42 1.85
C PHE A 141 -5.69 -5.43 0.68
N ILE A 142 -6.72 -5.40 -0.15
CA ILE A 142 -6.80 -4.44 -1.27
C ILE A 142 -7.92 -3.43 -1.01
N ARG A 143 -7.56 -2.15 -0.97
CA ARG A 143 -8.55 -1.09 -0.87
C ARG A 143 -9.34 -0.97 -2.17
N LYS A 144 -10.66 -1.00 -2.10
CA LYS A 144 -11.59 -0.86 -3.24
C LYS A 144 -12.83 -0.11 -2.79
N TYR A 145 -13.40 0.72 -3.67
CA TYR A 145 -14.74 1.31 -3.42
C TYR A 145 -15.84 0.28 -3.65
N SER A 146 -16.90 0.33 -2.85
CA SER A 146 -17.99 -0.66 -2.88
C SER A 146 -18.54 -0.92 -4.30
N ASN A 147 -18.76 0.13 -5.10
CA ASN A 147 -19.37 0.06 -6.43
C ASN A 147 -18.39 -0.16 -7.61
N ASP A 148 -17.18 -0.63 -7.36
CA ASP A 148 -16.20 -0.93 -8.42
C ASP A 148 -16.27 -2.42 -8.85
N ASP A 149 -17.22 -2.75 -9.73
CA ASP A 149 -17.40 -4.10 -10.29
C ASP A 149 -16.25 -4.50 -11.23
N LYS A 150 -15.72 -3.54 -11.99
CA LYS A 150 -14.60 -3.79 -12.90
C LYS A 150 -13.35 -4.15 -12.10
N GLY A 151 -13.08 -3.41 -11.04
CA GLY A 151 -12.04 -3.72 -10.09
C GLY A 151 -12.23 -5.08 -9.44
N GLN A 152 -13.44 -5.41 -8.99
CA GLN A 152 -13.74 -6.72 -8.39
C GLN A 152 -13.40 -7.88 -9.36
N LYS A 153 -13.85 -7.80 -10.62
CA LYS A 153 -13.50 -8.80 -11.65
C LYS A 153 -12.00 -8.91 -11.88
N ARG A 154 -11.27 -7.79 -11.88
CA ARG A 154 -9.81 -7.80 -11.98
C ARG A 154 -9.16 -8.52 -10.80
N LEU A 155 -9.64 -8.29 -9.57
CA LEU A 155 -9.11 -8.98 -8.39
C LEU A 155 -9.33 -10.49 -8.45
N GLU A 156 -10.52 -10.92 -8.88
CA GLU A 156 -10.84 -12.34 -9.05
C GLU A 156 -9.92 -13.01 -10.08
N GLN A 157 -9.59 -12.32 -11.17
CA GLN A 157 -8.63 -12.81 -12.16
C GLN A 157 -7.20 -12.87 -11.62
N VAL A 158 -6.74 -11.79 -10.98
CA VAL A 158 -5.37 -11.66 -10.46
C VAL A 158 -5.11 -12.66 -9.32
N PHE A 159 -6.09 -12.87 -8.46
CA PHE A 159 -5.99 -13.77 -7.30
C PHE A 159 -6.63 -15.13 -7.54
N ALA A 160 -6.91 -15.52 -8.79
CA ALA A 160 -7.56 -16.80 -9.12
C ALA A 160 -6.84 -18.03 -8.55
N GLN A 161 -5.51 -17.96 -8.43
CA GLN A 161 -4.66 -19.03 -7.91
C GLN A 161 -4.31 -18.87 -6.42
N ILE A 162 -4.88 -17.87 -5.75
CA ILE A 162 -4.61 -17.58 -4.34
C ILE A 162 -5.85 -17.97 -3.53
N PRO A 163 -5.70 -18.77 -2.45
CA PRO A 163 -6.83 -19.15 -1.62
C PRO A 163 -7.63 -17.93 -1.16
N ARG A 164 -8.97 -18.02 -1.22
CA ARG A 164 -9.86 -16.87 -1.00
C ARG A 164 -9.67 -16.25 0.38
N GLU A 165 -9.32 -17.06 1.37
CA GLU A 165 -9.02 -16.68 2.74
C GLU A 165 -7.70 -15.91 2.90
N LYS A 166 -6.81 -15.91 1.90
CA LYS A 166 -5.54 -15.17 1.95
C LYS A 166 -5.67 -13.72 1.51
N TRP A 167 -6.80 -13.32 0.94
CA TRP A 167 -7.03 -11.93 0.53
C TRP A 167 -8.41 -11.41 0.90
N GLN A 168 -8.55 -10.10 1.03
CA GLN A 168 -9.85 -9.45 1.16
C GLN A 168 -9.81 -8.01 0.65
N THR A 169 -10.98 -7.49 0.29
CA THR A 169 -11.15 -6.08 0.00
C THR A 169 -11.54 -5.30 1.25
N PHE A 170 -11.27 -4.00 1.24
CA PHE A 170 -11.73 -3.06 2.28
C PHE A 170 -11.96 -1.68 1.66
N GLU A 171 -12.77 -0.84 2.29
CA GLU A 171 -12.94 0.57 1.89
C GLU A 171 -12.28 1.50 2.92
N ASN A 172 -12.40 1.14 4.20
CA ASN A 172 -11.86 1.88 5.33
C ASN A 172 -11.35 0.95 6.46
N GLY A 173 -10.83 1.54 7.53
CA GLY A 173 -10.21 0.79 8.62
C GLY A 173 -11.18 -0.07 9.46
N ASN A 174 -12.50 0.11 9.33
CA ASN A 174 -13.48 -0.74 10.01
C ASN A 174 -13.67 -2.09 9.32
N ASP A 175 -13.45 -2.17 8.01
CA ASP A 175 -13.61 -3.43 7.24
C ASP A 175 -12.39 -4.36 7.39
N LEU A 176 -11.29 -3.83 7.94
CA LEU A 176 -10.13 -4.62 8.32
C LEU A 176 -10.43 -5.43 9.59
N PRO A 177 -9.95 -6.67 9.72
CA PRO A 177 -10.17 -7.50 10.91
C PRO A 177 -9.40 -6.97 12.12
N GLU A 178 -9.97 -7.11 13.32
CA GLU A 178 -9.27 -6.76 14.57
C GLU A 178 -8.16 -7.76 14.83
N ARG A 179 -8.44 -9.03 14.53
CA ARG A 179 -7.50 -10.12 14.61
C ARG A 179 -7.66 -11.06 13.43
N PHE A 180 -6.55 -11.60 12.98
CA PHE A 180 -6.45 -12.71 12.04
C PHE A 180 -5.39 -13.70 12.54
N LYS A 181 -5.51 -14.95 12.11
CA LYS A 181 -4.55 -16.00 12.46
C LYS A 181 -3.25 -15.78 11.69
N ILE A 182 -2.14 -15.85 12.41
CA ILE A 182 -0.80 -15.99 11.83
C ILE A 182 -0.45 -17.46 12.05
N GLU A 183 -0.73 -18.28 11.03
CA GLU A 183 -0.34 -19.69 11.05
C GLU A 183 1.20 -19.73 10.96
N LYS A 184 1.81 -20.38 11.95
CA LYS A 184 3.27 -20.47 12.07
C LYS A 184 3.80 -21.66 11.29
#